data_AF-A0A821GQC5-F1
#
_entry.id   AF-A0A821GQC5-F1
#
_cell.length_a   1.000
_cell.length_b   1.000
_cell.length_c   1.000
_cell.angle_alpha   90.00
_cell.angle_beta   90.00
_cell.angle_gamma   90.00
#
_symmetry.space_group_name_H-M   'P 1'
#
loop_
_entity.id
_entity.type
_entity.pdbx_description
1 polymer ?
#
loop_
_entity_poly.entity_id
_entity_poly.type
_entity_poly.pdbx_seq_one_letter_code
_entity_poly.pdbx_strand_id
1 'polypeptide(L)'
;MFVGLIQRCEQIAMPTATLSQAMDIFDERFYGLPNLIDALSAIIIEMTNIGEEFLGPLERLTVMTIDYYPRYQPKPQATTCSSVIKMILALQTKPNSYKPFLSRIVTQALIRCCSHPLKSTVEQQLENYEPDISEDKLKSLLSIGKTITYKNYLPLWRSILSVTSLKEFDTSAYPIFDRLNMLVSLYDEIIDSILHIIDRLDLSVEKEKSDDENNDGTATTDPVFGMQPVKPMDFQIFYNLVDF
;
A
#
# COMPACT_ATOMS: atom_id res chain seq x y z
N MET A 1 -23.64 8.55 -17.08
CA MET A 1 -22.47 7.94 -17.72
C MET A 1 -21.41 7.53 -16.68
N PHE A 2 -21.02 8.43 -15.76
CA PHE A 2 -20.08 8.16 -14.65
C PHE A 2 -20.52 7.02 -13.70
N VAL A 3 -21.80 7.02 -13.28
CA VAL A 3 -22.37 5.98 -12.39
C VAL A 3 -22.25 4.57 -12.99
N GLY A 4 -22.61 4.42 -14.28
CA GLY A 4 -22.52 3.14 -14.98
C GLY A 4 -21.09 2.70 -15.25
N LEU A 5 -20.14 3.64 -15.41
CA LEU A 5 -18.71 3.33 -15.50
C LEU A 5 -18.18 2.83 -14.16
N ILE A 6 -18.45 3.52 -13.04
CA ILE A 6 -18.00 3.08 -11.72
C ILE A 6 -18.56 1.70 -11.38
N GLN A 7 -19.86 1.46 -11.58
CA GLN A 7 -20.47 0.16 -11.31
C GLN A 7 -19.88 -0.96 -12.18
N ARG A 8 -19.59 -0.68 -13.46
CA ARG A 8 -18.93 -1.64 -14.35
C ARG A 8 -17.47 -1.87 -13.97
N CYS A 9 -16.79 -0.84 -13.45
CA CYS A 9 -15.42 -0.93 -12.98
C CYS A 9 -15.30 -1.74 -11.70
N GLU A 10 -16.24 -1.59 -10.76
CA GLU A 10 -16.30 -2.45 -9.57
C GLU A 10 -16.52 -3.92 -9.95
N GLN A 11 -17.41 -4.21 -10.90
CA GLN A 11 -17.65 -5.58 -11.38
C GLN A 11 -16.43 -6.18 -12.09
N ILE A 12 -15.61 -5.37 -12.76
CA ILE A 12 -14.39 -5.83 -13.43
C ILE A 12 -13.25 -6.02 -12.43
N ALA A 13 -13.12 -5.13 -11.44
CA ALA A 13 -12.04 -5.15 -10.45
C ALA A 13 -12.27 -6.13 -9.29
N MET A 14 -13.52 -6.49 -8.97
CA MET A 14 -13.84 -7.41 -7.87
C MET A 14 -14.22 -8.80 -8.38
N PRO A 15 -13.28 -9.77 -8.44
CA PRO A 15 -13.65 -11.17 -8.51
C PRO A 15 -14.23 -11.61 -7.15
N THR A 16 -15.27 -12.44 -7.17
CA THR A 16 -15.86 -13.17 -6.04
C THR A 16 -14.89 -14.18 -5.38
N ALA A 17 -13.59 -14.04 -5.60
CA ALA A 17 -12.56 -14.96 -5.11
C ALA A 17 -11.81 -14.33 -3.95
N THR A 18 -11.80 -15.04 -2.82
CA THR A 18 -10.98 -14.74 -1.64
C THR A 18 -9.53 -14.47 -2.02
N LEU A 19 -8.92 -13.45 -1.40
CA LEU A 19 -7.54 -12.95 -1.59
C LEU A 19 -6.46 -14.04 -1.71
N SER A 20 -6.70 -15.24 -1.18
CA SER A 20 -5.82 -16.41 -1.29
C SER A 20 -5.71 -17.03 -2.70
N GLN A 21 -6.67 -16.81 -3.60
CA GLN A 21 -6.69 -17.42 -4.95
C GLN A 21 -6.15 -16.49 -6.05
N ALA A 22 -5.90 -15.22 -5.75
CA ALA A 22 -5.38 -14.23 -6.70
C ALA A 22 -3.84 -14.20 -6.80
N MET A 23 -3.13 -15.10 -6.09
CA MET A 23 -1.67 -15.21 -6.19
C MET A 23 -1.21 -15.94 -7.46
N ASP A 24 -2.04 -16.82 -8.04
CA ASP A 24 -1.63 -17.66 -9.18
C ASP A 24 -2.15 -17.21 -10.55
N ILE A 25 -3.07 -16.22 -10.60
CA ILE A 25 -3.57 -15.66 -11.86
C ILE A 25 -3.43 -14.14 -11.78
N PHE A 26 -2.32 -13.63 -12.31
CA PHE A 26 -2.22 -12.22 -12.66
C PHE A 26 -3.27 -11.92 -13.71
N ASP A 27 -4.40 -11.41 -13.25
CA ASP A 27 -5.54 -11.15 -14.10
C ASP A 27 -5.20 -10.01 -15.08
N GLU A 28 -5.36 -10.24 -16.38
CA GLU A 28 -5.21 -9.20 -17.41
C GLU A 28 -6.04 -7.94 -17.08
N ARG A 29 -7.13 -8.12 -16.34
CA ARG A 29 -8.01 -7.06 -15.83
C ARG A 29 -7.28 -6.03 -14.97
N PHE A 30 -6.24 -6.43 -14.23
CA PHE A 30 -5.50 -5.50 -13.37
C PHE A 30 -4.50 -4.65 -14.15
N TYR A 31 -4.06 -5.03 -15.35
CA TYR A 31 -3.19 -4.18 -16.16
C TYR A 31 -3.90 -2.89 -16.64
N GLY A 32 -5.23 -2.92 -16.75
CA GLY A 32 -6.02 -1.76 -17.14
C GLY A 32 -6.31 -0.78 -16.00
N LEU A 33 -6.00 -1.14 -14.75
CA LEU A 33 -6.43 -0.39 -13.57
C LEU A 33 -5.83 1.03 -13.50
N PRO A 34 -4.52 1.26 -13.75
CA PRO A 34 -3.95 2.60 -13.82
C PRO A 34 -4.61 3.50 -14.88
N ASN A 35 -4.88 2.94 -16.07
CA ASN A 35 -5.53 3.69 -17.15
C ASN A 35 -6.98 4.05 -16.79
N LEU A 36 -7.66 3.18 -16.05
CA LEU A 36 -8.98 3.46 -15.54
C LEU A 36 -8.97 4.60 -14.52
N ILE A 37 -8.04 4.56 -13.56
CA ILE A 37 -7.88 5.65 -12.59
C ILE A 37 -7.57 6.97 -13.29
N ASP A 38 -6.70 6.96 -14.31
CA ASP A 38 -6.39 8.13 -15.12
C ASP A 38 -7.65 8.69 -15.81
N ALA A 39 -8.44 7.83 -16.48
CA ALA A 39 -9.69 8.22 -17.11
C ALA A 39 -10.73 8.78 -16.11
N LEU A 40 -10.86 8.16 -14.94
CA LEU A 40 -11.75 8.63 -13.88
C LEU A 40 -11.30 9.98 -13.33
N SER A 41 -9.99 10.20 -13.16
CA SER A 41 -9.44 11.47 -12.71
C SER A 41 -9.74 12.61 -13.68
N ALA A 42 -9.61 12.36 -14.99
CA ALA A 42 -9.96 13.33 -16.03
C ALA A 42 -11.46 13.68 -16.00
N ILE A 43 -12.33 12.70 -15.78
CA ILE A 43 -13.79 12.95 -15.65
C ILE A 43 -14.08 13.76 -14.39
N ILE A 44 -13.44 13.43 -13.26
CA ILE A 44 -13.67 14.10 -11.97
C ILE A 44 -13.34 15.59 -12.05
N ILE A 45 -12.27 15.98 -12.74
CA ILE A 45 -11.87 17.38 -12.93
C ILE A 45 -12.99 18.19 -13.58
N GLU A 46 -13.68 17.62 -14.57
CA GLU A 46 -14.76 18.28 -15.31
C GLU A 46 -16.10 18.29 -14.56
N MET A 47 -16.26 17.44 -13.53
CA MET A 47 -17.50 17.40 -12.75
C MET A 47 -17.58 18.59 -11.78
N THR A 48 -18.77 19.17 -11.56
CA THR A 48 -18.93 20.25 -10.57
C THR A 48 -18.96 19.73 -9.12
N ASN A 49 -19.56 18.56 -8.89
CA ASN A 49 -19.62 17.92 -7.58
C ASN A 49 -19.57 16.38 -7.74
N ILE A 50 -19.13 15.69 -6.69
CA ILE A 50 -19.11 14.23 -6.61
C ILE A 50 -20.04 13.81 -5.47
N GLY A 51 -20.95 12.89 -5.76
CA GLY A 51 -21.79 12.28 -4.73
C GLY A 51 -20.96 11.39 -3.79
N GLU A 52 -21.27 11.40 -2.50
CA GLU A 52 -20.57 10.60 -1.47
C GLU A 52 -20.61 9.09 -1.78
N GLU A 53 -21.64 8.63 -2.50
CA GLU A 53 -21.79 7.24 -2.92
C GLU A 53 -20.65 6.75 -3.83
N PHE A 54 -19.95 7.66 -4.53
CA PHE A 54 -18.83 7.33 -5.41
C PHE A 54 -17.49 7.33 -4.69
N LEU A 55 -17.41 7.88 -3.48
CA LEU A 55 -16.16 8.01 -2.76
C LEU A 55 -15.59 6.63 -2.38
N GLY A 56 -16.43 5.76 -1.80
CA GLY A 56 -16.03 4.40 -1.42
C GLY A 56 -15.47 3.56 -2.59
N PRO A 57 -16.14 3.50 -3.75
CA PRO A 57 -15.59 2.87 -4.96
C PRO A 57 -14.25 3.47 -5.41
N LEU A 58 -14.11 4.80 -5.42
CA LEU A 58 -12.87 5.48 -5.82
C LEU A 58 -11.71 5.17 -4.85
N GLU A 59 -11.99 5.16 -3.55
CA GLU A 59 -11.02 4.78 -2.51
C GLU A 59 -10.51 3.36 -2.77
N ARG A 60 -11.42 2.39 -2.94
CA ARG A 60 -11.08 0.99 -3.18
C ARG A 60 -10.26 0.80 -4.44
N LEU A 61 -10.66 1.42 -5.55
CA LEU A 61 -9.93 1.31 -6.82
C LEU A 61 -8.53 1.91 -6.70
N THR A 62 -8.38 3.04 -6.01
CA THR A 62 -7.08 3.70 -5.82
C THR A 62 -6.16 2.85 -4.93
N VAL A 63 -6.67 2.35 -3.80
CA VAL A 63 -5.93 1.46 -2.90
C VAL A 63 -5.53 0.17 -3.61
N MET A 64 -6.42 -0.41 -4.42
CA MET A 64 -6.11 -1.58 -5.23
C MET A 64 -5.02 -1.28 -6.27
N THR A 65 -5.06 -0.11 -6.91
CA THR A 65 -4.02 0.29 -7.86
C THR A 65 -2.65 0.38 -7.18
N ILE A 66 -2.62 0.89 -5.93
CA ILE A 66 -1.42 0.91 -5.11
C ILE A 66 -0.98 -0.51 -4.73
N ASP A 67 -1.89 -1.37 -4.26
CA ASP A 67 -1.59 -2.74 -3.83
C ASP A 67 -0.95 -3.59 -4.95
N TYR A 68 -1.41 -3.43 -6.18
CA TYR A 68 -0.89 -4.11 -7.37
C TYR A 68 0.31 -3.40 -8.03
N TYR A 69 0.77 -2.26 -7.52
CA TYR A 69 1.97 -1.57 -8.01
C TYR A 69 3.23 -2.47 -8.12
N PRO A 70 3.67 -3.18 -7.05
CA PRO A 70 4.94 -3.94 -7.07
C PRO A 70 4.90 -5.15 -8.01
N ARG A 71 3.70 -5.48 -8.46
CA ARG A 71 3.36 -6.58 -9.35
C ARG A 71 3.59 -6.19 -10.83
N TYR A 72 3.54 -4.92 -11.17
CA TYR A 72 3.74 -4.47 -12.55
C TYR A 72 5.22 -4.41 -12.95
N GLN A 73 5.47 -4.49 -14.26
CA GLN A 73 6.76 -4.13 -14.85
C GLN A 73 7.01 -2.61 -14.75
N PRO A 74 8.27 -2.13 -14.88
CA PRO A 74 8.64 -0.73 -14.67
C PRO A 74 7.84 0.29 -15.49
N LYS A 75 7.42 -0.05 -16.71
CA LYS A 75 6.64 0.85 -17.56
C LYS A 75 5.21 1.07 -17.01
N PRO A 76 4.39 0.04 -16.75
CA PRO A 76 3.10 0.22 -16.07
C PRO A 76 3.20 0.74 -14.63
N GLN A 77 4.32 0.53 -13.93
CA GLN A 77 4.57 1.16 -12.62
C GLN A 77 4.59 2.69 -12.74
N ALA A 78 5.29 3.26 -13.73
CA ALA A 78 5.29 4.71 -13.95
C ALA A 78 3.88 5.25 -14.25
N THR A 79 3.10 4.54 -15.07
CA THR A 79 1.68 4.87 -15.33
C THR A 79 0.85 4.81 -14.06
N THR A 80 1.12 3.85 -13.18
CA THR A 80 0.45 3.72 -11.88
C THR A 80 0.72 4.96 -11.01
N CYS A 81 1.99 5.34 -10.83
CA CYS A 81 2.36 6.56 -10.09
C CYS A 81 1.61 7.78 -10.64
N SER A 82 1.65 7.95 -11.97
CA SER A 82 1.00 9.09 -12.64
C SER A 82 -0.51 9.10 -12.40
N SER A 83 -1.18 7.94 -12.57
CA SER A 83 -2.62 7.81 -12.37
C SER A 83 -3.07 8.12 -10.93
N VAL A 84 -2.33 7.64 -9.93
CA VAL A 84 -2.64 7.90 -8.51
C VAL A 84 -2.49 9.38 -8.20
N ILE A 85 -1.43 10.03 -8.68
CA ILE A 85 -1.23 11.47 -8.50
C ILE A 85 -2.37 12.26 -9.14
N LYS A 86 -2.75 11.95 -10.37
CA LYS A 86 -3.87 12.61 -11.06
C LYS A 86 -5.18 12.44 -10.30
N MET A 87 -5.46 11.26 -9.76
CA MET A 87 -6.67 11.02 -8.96
C MET A 87 -6.71 11.89 -7.71
N ILE A 88 -5.59 12.00 -6.98
CA ILE A 88 -5.51 12.84 -5.78
C ILE A 88 -5.69 14.32 -6.14
N LEU A 89 -5.01 14.81 -7.18
CA LEU A 89 -5.15 16.19 -7.67
C LEU A 89 -6.57 16.48 -8.17
N ALA A 90 -7.19 15.54 -8.87
CA ALA A 90 -8.56 15.66 -9.36
C ALA A 90 -9.55 15.81 -8.18
N LEU A 91 -9.40 15.02 -7.12
CA LEU A 91 -10.26 15.09 -5.94
C LEU A 91 -9.96 16.31 -5.06
N GLN A 92 -8.75 16.87 -5.11
CA GLN A 92 -8.43 18.11 -4.40
C GLN A 92 -9.30 19.29 -4.84
N THR A 93 -9.78 19.29 -6.08
CA THR A 93 -10.75 20.27 -6.57
C THR A 93 -12.12 20.17 -5.87
N LYS A 94 -12.37 19.07 -5.13
CA LYS A 94 -13.62 18.77 -4.43
C LYS A 94 -13.40 18.74 -2.92
N PRO A 95 -13.50 19.89 -2.23
CA PRO A 95 -13.05 20.03 -0.84
C PRO A 95 -13.79 19.09 0.13
N ASN A 96 -15.07 18.82 -0.08
CA ASN A 96 -15.87 17.95 0.78
C ASN A 96 -15.45 16.47 0.68
N SER A 97 -14.91 16.06 -0.46
CA SER A 97 -14.54 14.67 -0.74
C SER A 97 -13.04 14.42 -0.56
N TYR A 98 -12.21 15.46 -0.68
CA TYR A 98 -10.75 15.34 -0.70
C TYR A 98 -10.17 14.76 0.58
N LYS A 99 -10.43 15.40 1.74
CA LYS A 99 -9.87 14.98 3.02
C LYS A 99 -10.27 13.55 3.43
N PRO A 100 -11.57 13.16 3.43
CA PRO A 100 -11.95 11.79 3.79
C PRO A 100 -11.37 10.75 2.82
N PHE A 101 -11.30 11.08 1.53
CA PHE A 101 -10.65 10.21 0.54
C PHE A 101 -9.16 10.04 0.84
N LEU A 102 -8.42 11.15 1.01
CA LEU A 102 -6.98 11.12 1.24
C LEU A 102 -6.63 10.31 2.48
N SER A 103 -7.35 10.53 3.57
CA SER A 103 -7.17 9.78 4.82
C SER A 103 -7.32 8.28 4.64
N ARG A 104 -8.39 7.86 3.98
CA ARG A 104 -8.65 6.44 3.76
C ARG A 104 -7.67 5.80 2.81
N ILE A 105 -7.30 6.46 1.70
CA ILE A 105 -6.33 5.87 0.77
C ILE A 105 -4.97 5.73 1.43
N VAL A 106 -4.50 6.73 2.20
CA VAL A 106 -3.17 6.73 2.81
C VAL A 106 -3.11 5.67 3.91
N THR A 107 -4.07 5.67 4.84
CA THR A 107 -4.12 4.66 5.90
C THR A 107 -4.21 3.24 5.33
N GLN A 108 -5.11 2.99 4.37
CA GLN A 108 -5.27 1.65 3.80
C GLN A 108 -4.05 1.22 2.97
N ALA A 109 -3.46 2.14 2.20
CA ALA A 109 -2.26 1.85 1.41
C ALA A 109 -1.07 1.53 2.32
N LEU A 110 -0.84 2.31 3.38
CA LEU A 110 0.24 2.06 4.34
C LEU A 110 0.08 0.70 5.03
N ILE A 111 -1.13 0.37 5.49
CA ILE A 111 -1.42 -0.96 6.07
C ILE A 111 -1.07 -2.04 5.05
N ARG A 112 -1.54 -1.94 3.80
CA ARG A 112 -1.26 -2.92 2.74
C ARG A 112 0.23 -3.05 2.44
N CYS A 113 0.97 -1.95 2.40
CA CYS A 113 2.43 -1.96 2.22
C CYS A 113 3.15 -2.69 3.38
N CYS A 114 2.67 -2.50 4.60
CA CYS A 114 3.29 -3.04 5.82
C CYS A 114 2.80 -4.45 6.22
N SER A 115 1.68 -4.92 5.67
CA SER A 115 1.18 -6.29 5.92
C SER A 115 1.97 -7.39 5.18
N HIS A 116 2.87 -7.04 4.26
CA HIS A 116 3.69 -8.01 3.53
C HIS A 116 4.72 -8.70 4.44
N PRO A 117 5.19 -9.91 4.09
CA PRO A 117 6.24 -10.59 4.87
C PRO A 117 7.48 -9.72 5.09
N LEU A 118 8.11 -9.86 6.26
CA LEU A 118 9.36 -9.16 6.56
C LEU A 118 10.43 -9.50 5.53
N LYS A 119 11.22 -8.50 5.13
CA LYS A 119 12.33 -8.70 4.20
C LYS A 119 13.29 -9.79 4.69
N SER A 120 13.64 -9.79 5.98
CA SER A 120 14.51 -10.79 6.59
C SER A 120 13.95 -12.20 6.50
N THR A 121 12.64 -12.38 6.72
CA THR A 121 11.97 -13.68 6.60
C THR A 121 11.95 -14.16 5.14
N VAL A 122 11.71 -13.27 4.19
CA VAL A 122 11.76 -13.60 2.75
C VAL A 122 13.17 -13.98 2.31
N GLU A 123 14.19 -13.26 2.77
CA GLU A 123 15.60 -13.56 2.48
C GLU A 123 15.99 -14.95 3.03
N GLN A 124 15.64 -15.25 4.28
CA GLN A 124 15.89 -16.57 4.90
C GLN A 124 15.14 -17.71 4.20
N GLN A 125 13.88 -17.50 3.79
CA GLN A 125 13.10 -18.52 3.08
C GLN A 125 13.71 -18.85 1.71
N LEU A 126 14.24 -17.85 1.00
CA LEU A 126 14.88 -18.03 -0.30
C LEU A 126 16.26 -18.70 -0.16
N GLU A 127 17.04 -18.34 0.86
CA GLU A 127 18.31 -19.00 1.21
C GLU A 127 18.10 -20.49 1.56
N ASN A 128 17.01 -20.82 2.26
CA ASN A 128 16.69 -22.21 2.60
C ASN A 128 16.19 -23.06 1.42
N TYR A 129 15.53 -22.44 0.43
CA TYR A 129 14.98 -23.14 -0.74
C TYR A 129 16.01 -23.34 -1.86
N GLU A 130 16.92 -22.37 -2.05
CA GLU A 130 18.02 -22.46 -3.01
C GLU A 130 19.30 -21.87 -2.37
N PRO A 131 20.15 -22.69 -1.73
CA PRO A 131 21.35 -22.22 -1.02
C PRO A 131 22.43 -21.59 -1.90
N ASP A 132 22.28 -21.64 -3.23
CA ASP A 132 23.18 -21.06 -4.25
C ASP A 132 22.56 -19.87 -5.02
N ILE A 133 21.54 -19.18 -4.48
CA ILE A 133 21.03 -17.94 -5.08
C ILE A 133 22.08 -16.83 -4.96
N SER A 134 22.64 -16.40 -6.09
CA SER A 134 23.40 -15.15 -6.18
C SER A 134 22.53 -13.96 -5.77
N GLU A 135 23.10 -12.98 -5.05
CA GLU A 135 22.43 -11.72 -4.65
C GLU A 135 21.64 -11.06 -5.80
N ASP A 136 22.13 -11.17 -7.03
CA ASP A 136 21.50 -10.56 -8.20
C ASP A 136 20.21 -11.30 -8.61
N LYS A 137 20.15 -12.62 -8.41
CA LYS A 137 18.95 -13.43 -8.62
C LYS A 137 17.94 -13.22 -7.49
N LEU A 138 18.40 -13.00 -6.26
CA LEU A 138 17.56 -12.60 -5.12
C LEU A 138 16.91 -11.22 -5.36
N LYS A 139 17.70 -10.23 -5.79
CA LYS A 139 17.21 -8.91 -6.21
C LYS A 139 16.23 -9.01 -7.38
N SER A 140 16.49 -9.90 -8.34
CA SER A 140 15.60 -10.17 -9.46
C SER A 140 14.25 -10.75 -9.02
N LEU A 141 14.22 -11.72 -8.11
CA LEU A 141 12.97 -12.31 -7.61
C LEU A 141 12.13 -11.31 -6.79
N LEU A 142 12.79 -10.48 -5.98
CA LEU A 142 12.16 -9.35 -5.27
C LEU A 142 11.67 -8.28 -6.26
N SER A 143 12.39 -8.03 -7.35
CA SER A 143 12.06 -7.03 -8.37
C SER A 143 10.96 -7.48 -9.34
N ILE A 144 10.81 -8.79 -9.57
CA ILE A 144 9.78 -9.40 -10.43
C ILE A 144 8.44 -9.55 -9.69
N GLY A 145 8.37 -9.21 -8.40
CA GLY A 145 7.11 -9.25 -7.63
C GLY A 145 6.67 -10.67 -7.25
N LYS A 146 7.58 -11.66 -7.30
CA LYS A 146 7.31 -13.02 -6.79
C LYS A 146 7.26 -13.06 -5.26
N THR A 147 8.06 -12.22 -4.61
CA THR A 147 7.98 -11.94 -3.17
C THR A 147 7.90 -10.43 -2.99
N ILE A 148 6.74 -9.94 -2.54
CA ILE A 148 6.47 -8.51 -2.35
C ILE A 148 6.83 -8.14 -0.92
N THR A 149 7.56 -7.05 -0.75
CA THR A 149 7.90 -6.45 0.54
C THR A 149 7.58 -4.95 0.52
N TYR A 150 7.65 -4.28 1.67
CA TYR A 150 7.46 -2.83 1.76
C TYR A 150 8.40 -2.05 0.81
N LYS A 151 9.62 -2.55 0.56
CA LYS A 151 10.62 -1.89 -0.30
C LYS A 151 10.15 -1.72 -1.74
N ASN A 152 9.32 -2.64 -2.22
CA ASN A 152 8.79 -2.56 -3.58
C ASN A 152 7.85 -1.37 -3.77
N TYR A 153 7.28 -0.83 -2.69
CA TYR A 153 6.42 0.35 -2.73
C TYR A 153 7.19 1.68 -2.59
N LEU A 154 8.44 1.67 -2.13
CA LEU A 154 9.23 2.91 -1.96
C LEU A 154 9.34 3.76 -3.23
N PRO A 155 9.55 3.20 -4.44
CA PRO A 155 9.59 4.02 -5.65
C PRO A 155 8.26 4.73 -5.95
N LEU A 156 7.12 4.08 -5.63
CA LEU A 156 5.79 4.69 -5.77
C LEU A 156 5.66 5.91 -4.86
N TRP A 157 5.89 5.73 -3.56
CA TRP A 157 5.76 6.80 -2.58
C TRP A 157 6.73 7.95 -2.83
N ARG A 158 7.98 7.64 -3.22
CA ARG A 158 8.95 8.66 -3.66
C ARG A 158 8.44 9.46 -4.86
N SER A 159 7.83 8.79 -5.84
CA SER A 159 7.25 9.46 -7.01
C SER A 159 6.10 10.38 -6.62
N ILE A 160 5.19 9.91 -5.76
CA ILE A 160 4.04 10.70 -5.30
C ILE A 160 4.50 11.91 -4.47
N LEU A 161 5.44 11.72 -3.54
CA LEU A 161 6.00 12.81 -2.71
C LEU A 161 6.89 13.78 -3.51
N SER A 162 7.31 13.41 -4.72
CA SER A 162 8.10 14.25 -5.60
C SER A 162 7.27 14.97 -6.68
N VAL A 163 5.94 15.02 -6.53
CA VAL A 163 4.99 15.58 -7.53
C VAL A 163 5.34 17.00 -8.01
N THR A 164 5.95 17.82 -7.16
CA THR A 164 6.37 19.20 -7.50
C THR A 164 7.53 19.24 -8.50
N SER A 165 8.39 18.22 -8.51
CA SER A 165 9.55 18.10 -9.41
C SER A 165 9.23 17.43 -10.75
N LEU A 166 8.09 16.77 -10.84
CA LEU A 166 7.68 16.02 -12.02
C LEU A 166 7.20 16.96 -13.13
N LYS A 167 7.92 16.97 -14.26
CA LYS A 167 7.61 17.80 -15.43
C LYS A 167 6.32 17.40 -16.13
N GLU A 168 5.90 16.13 -16.02
CA GLU A 168 4.67 15.62 -16.64
C GLU A 168 3.40 16.29 -16.09
N PHE A 169 3.48 16.86 -14.89
CA PHE A 169 2.38 17.60 -14.26
C PHE A 169 2.48 19.10 -14.42
N ASP A 170 3.49 19.63 -15.12
CA ASP A 170 3.64 21.07 -15.36
C ASP A 170 2.71 21.53 -16.48
N THR A 171 1.41 21.45 -16.22
CA THR A 171 0.33 21.76 -17.16
C THR A 171 -0.65 22.73 -16.52
N SER A 172 -1.44 23.42 -17.34
CA SER A 172 -2.48 24.35 -16.84
C SER A 172 -3.54 23.66 -15.96
N ALA A 173 -3.72 22.35 -16.12
CA ALA A 173 -4.65 21.56 -15.33
C ALA A 173 -4.14 21.29 -13.89
N TYR A 174 -2.82 21.33 -13.67
CA TYR A 174 -2.19 21.01 -12.39
C TYR A 174 -1.14 22.07 -12.03
N PRO A 175 -1.57 23.30 -11.65
CA PRO A 175 -0.65 24.36 -11.32
C PRO A 175 0.25 23.98 -10.13
N ILE A 176 1.44 24.59 -10.04
CA ILE A 176 2.42 24.29 -8.98
C ILE A 176 1.84 24.47 -7.57
N PHE A 177 0.93 25.42 -7.38
CA PHE A 177 0.26 25.65 -6.10
C PHE A 177 -0.58 24.46 -5.65
N ASP A 178 -1.34 23.84 -6.56
CA ASP A 178 -2.16 22.68 -6.23
C ASP A 178 -1.29 21.47 -5.90
N ARG A 179 -0.18 21.29 -6.62
CA ARG A 179 0.81 20.24 -6.34
C ARG A 179 1.47 20.41 -4.96
N LEU A 180 1.76 21.64 -4.56
CA LEU A 180 2.31 21.94 -3.23
C LEU A 180 1.26 21.66 -2.13
N ASN A 181 0.02 22.06 -2.34
CA ASN A 181 -1.06 21.79 -1.38
C ASN A 181 -1.34 20.28 -1.23
N MET A 182 -1.31 19.54 -2.34
CA MET A 182 -1.37 18.07 -2.32
C MET A 182 -0.25 17.51 -1.45
N LEU A 183 0.98 17.98 -1.67
CA LEU A 183 2.15 17.48 -0.97
C LEU A 183 2.05 17.70 0.54
N VAL A 184 1.66 18.91 0.96
CA VAL A 184 1.46 19.24 2.39
C VAL A 184 0.37 18.35 2.99
N SER A 185 -0.79 18.28 2.34
CA SER A 185 -1.91 17.46 2.81
C SER A 185 -1.54 15.98 2.91
N LEU A 186 -0.75 15.47 1.95
CA LEU A 186 -0.29 14.09 1.94
C LEU A 186 0.71 13.80 3.05
N TYR A 187 1.65 14.71 3.34
CA TYR A 187 2.58 14.55 4.47
C TYR A 187 1.86 14.53 5.80
N ASP A 188 0.94 15.48 6.03
CA ASP A 188 0.13 15.54 7.25
C ASP A 188 -0.65 14.22 7.42
N GLU A 189 -1.30 13.75 6.35
CA GLU A 189 -2.09 12.52 6.40
C GLU A 189 -1.25 11.25 6.54
N ILE A 190 -0.03 11.20 6.00
CA ILE A 190 0.90 10.09 6.23
C ILE A 190 1.28 10.02 7.71
N ILE A 191 1.63 11.15 8.32
CA ILE A 191 2.01 11.20 9.74
C ILE A 191 0.81 10.80 10.61
N ASP A 192 -0.36 11.36 10.35
CA ASP A 192 -1.59 11.04 11.07
C ASP A 192 -1.95 9.54 10.91
N SER A 193 -1.81 9.00 9.71
CA SER A 193 -2.06 7.57 9.44
C SER A 193 -1.07 6.67 10.18
N ILE A 194 0.22 7.01 10.22
CA ILE A 194 1.24 6.25 10.95
C ILE A 194 0.90 6.23 12.44
N LEU A 195 0.59 7.38 13.03
CA LEU A 195 0.20 7.48 14.44
C LEU A 195 -1.06 6.67 14.73
N HIS A 196 -2.06 6.74 13.85
CA HIS A 196 -3.30 5.98 13.99
C HIS A 196 -3.07 4.47 13.89
N ILE A 197 -2.18 4.01 12.99
CA ILE A 197 -1.82 2.59 12.87
C ILE A 197 -1.14 2.13 14.15
N ILE A 198 -0.13 2.87 14.65
CA ILE A 198 0.61 2.50 15.87
C ILE A 198 -0.31 2.41 17.08
N ASP A 199 -1.24 3.36 17.25
CA ASP A 199 -2.21 3.36 18.36
C ASP A 199 -3.17 2.15 18.33
N ARG A 200 -3.35 1.52 17.16
CA ARG A 200 -4.24 0.38 16.96
C ARG A 200 -3.54 -0.98 17.03
N LEU A 201 -2.21 -1.02 16.97
CA LEU A 201 -1.45 -2.28 17.01
C LEU A 201 -1.37 -2.81 18.43
N ASP A 202 -1.58 -4.12 18.59
CA ASP A 202 -1.43 -4.81 19.86
C ASP A 202 -0.02 -5.36 20.00
N LEU A 203 0.86 -4.55 20.59
CA LEU A 203 2.26 -4.90 20.86
C LEU A 203 2.45 -5.57 22.24
N SER A 204 1.38 -6.17 22.77
CA SER A 204 1.44 -6.90 24.04
C SER A 204 2.24 -8.19 23.90
N VAL A 205 2.93 -8.54 24.99
CA VAL A 205 3.81 -9.71 25.05
C VAL A 205 3.39 -10.57 26.24
N GLU A 206 3.23 -11.86 26.01
CA GLU A 206 2.90 -12.85 27.03
C GLU A 206 4.09 -13.76 27.29
N LYS A 207 4.22 -14.24 28.53
CA LYS A 207 5.23 -15.23 28.88
C LYS A 207 4.72 -16.61 28.45
N GLU A 208 5.55 -17.34 27.72
CA GLU A 208 5.28 -18.71 27.30
C GLU A 208 4.92 -19.56 28.52
N LYS A 209 3.68 -20.08 28.53
CA LYS A 209 3.20 -20.97 29.58
C LYS A 209 3.84 -22.34 29.34
N SER A 210 4.95 -22.60 30.00
CA SER A 210 5.52 -23.95 30.05
C SER A 210 4.60 -24.84 30.89
N ASP A 211 3.73 -25.62 30.24
CA ASP A 211 2.91 -26.69 30.84
C ASP A 211 3.75 -27.94 31.16
N ASP A 212 4.99 -27.77 31.63
CA ASP A 212 5.83 -28.87 32.09
C ASP A 212 6.13 -28.70 33.58
N GLU A 213 5.53 -29.57 34.38
CA GLU A 213 5.77 -29.77 35.82
C GLU A 213 7.22 -30.23 36.16
N ASN A 214 8.19 -30.08 35.25
CA ASN A 214 9.57 -30.54 35.42
C ASN A 214 10.60 -29.62 34.75
N ASN A 215 10.58 -28.32 35.04
CA ASN A 215 11.72 -27.48 34.69
C ASN A 215 12.27 -26.78 35.92
N ASP A 216 13.39 -27.34 36.41
CA ASP A 216 14.34 -26.67 37.28
C ASP A 216 14.52 -25.23 36.79
N GLY A 217 14.28 -24.27 37.68
CA GLY A 217 14.33 -22.85 37.39
C GLY A 217 15.71 -22.44 36.86
N THR A 218 15.87 -22.46 35.54
CA THR A 218 16.96 -21.76 34.87
C THR A 218 16.67 -20.27 35.02
N ALA A 219 17.13 -19.71 36.13
CA ALA A 219 17.09 -18.30 36.43
C ALA A 219 17.96 -17.56 35.40
N THR A 220 17.33 -17.21 34.29
CA THR A 220 17.91 -16.35 33.27
C THR A 220 17.86 -14.90 33.74
N THR A 221 18.97 -14.18 33.55
CA THR A 221 19.03 -12.73 33.76
C THR A 221 18.45 -11.95 32.57
N ASP A 222 18.05 -12.64 31.50
CA ASP A 222 17.47 -12.02 30.31
C ASP A 222 15.99 -11.66 30.57
N PRO A 223 15.64 -10.36 30.59
CA PRO A 223 14.27 -9.92 30.83
C PRO A 223 13.30 -10.31 29.72
N VAL A 224 13.78 -10.76 28.55
CA VAL A 224 12.98 -11.13 27.37
C VAL A 224 12.84 -12.65 27.22
N PHE A 225 13.46 -13.44 28.11
CA PHE A 225 13.43 -14.89 27.98
C PHE A 225 12.01 -15.46 28.14
N GLY A 226 11.59 -16.26 27.15
CA GLY A 226 10.26 -16.87 27.11
C GLY A 226 9.13 -15.87 26.85
N MET A 227 9.44 -14.68 26.34
CA MET A 227 8.43 -13.71 25.91
C MET A 227 7.99 -13.99 24.47
N GLN A 228 6.69 -14.11 24.24
CA GLN A 228 6.10 -14.27 22.92
C GLN A 228 5.05 -13.18 22.66
N PRO A 229 4.98 -12.63 21.44
CA PRO A 229 3.99 -11.63 21.08
C PRO A 229 2.59 -12.24 21.09
N VAL A 230 1.61 -11.55 21.67
CA VAL A 230 0.19 -11.98 21.65
C VAL A 230 -0.34 -12.01 20.22
N LYS A 231 0.06 -11.03 19.40
CA LYS A 231 -0.29 -10.94 17.98
C LYS A 231 0.98 -10.79 17.12
N PRO A 232 1.59 -11.89 16.63
CA PRO A 232 2.83 -11.81 15.86
C PRO A 232 2.69 -11.01 14.55
N MET A 233 1.49 -10.97 13.96
CA MET A 233 1.21 -10.17 12.75
C MET A 233 1.28 -8.66 13.00
N ASP A 234 0.89 -8.20 14.20
CA ASP A 234 0.95 -6.78 14.55
C ASP A 234 2.40 -6.33 14.72
N PHE A 235 3.26 -7.19 15.28
CA PHE A 235 4.70 -6.97 15.33
C PHE A 235 5.32 -6.92 13.92
N GLN A 236 4.90 -7.79 13.00
CA GLN A 236 5.36 -7.74 11.61
C GLN A 236 5.00 -6.41 10.93
N ILE A 237 3.76 -5.95 11.09
CA ILE A 237 3.31 -4.65 10.56
C ILE A 237 4.15 -3.53 11.17
N PHE A 238 4.36 -3.56 12.49
CA PHE A 238 5.16 -2.57 13.19
C PHE A 238 6.60 -2.49 12.66
N TYR A 239 7.28 -3.64 12.50
CA TYR A 239 8.64 -3.66 11.96
C TYR A 239 8.71 -3.10 10.54
N ASN A 240 7.80 -3.52 9.65
CA ASN A 240 7.74 -2.98 8.29
C ASN A 240 7.45 -1.47 8.28
N LEU A 241 6.61 -0.99 9.21
CA LEU A 241 6.26 0.43 9.31
C LEU A 241 7.43 1.30 9.77
N VAL A 242 8.25 0.80 10.70
CA VAL A 242 9.47 1.51 11.17
C VAL A 242 10.54 1.57 10.08
N ASP A 243 10.63 0.53 9.26
CA ASP A 243 11.62 0.40 8.19
C ASP A 243 11.23 1.11 6.87
N PHE A 244 9.95 1.49 6.72
CA PHE A 244 9.37 2.11 5.52
C PHE A 244 9.70 3.60 5.41
#